data_AF-A0A1G3H4G4-F1
#
_entry.id   AF-A0A1G3H4G4-F1
#
_cell.length_a   1.000
_cell.length_b   1.000
_cell.length_c   1.000
_cell.angle_alpha   90.00
_cell.angle_beta   90.00
_cell.angle_gamma   90.00
#
_symmetry.space_group_name_H-M   'P 1'
#
loop_
_entity.id
_entity.type
_entity.pdbx_description
1 polymer ?
#
loop_
_entity_poly.entity_id
_entity_poly.type
_entity_poly.pdbx_seq_one_letter_code
_entity_poly.pdbx_strand_id
1 'polypeptide(L)'
;MAYGDPADKALLRLEVRRYVGRCEGNEGLVQRADSLRELARLAATTLPYRIANEMEAREAQRHLLLAAEDRARELIVEQVAVFAKAGQDHRVGLRSKMVEDWANLTGPLSHLRTWAKGKLTMAEQSLLP
;
A
#
# COMPACT_ATOMS: atom_id res chain seq x y z
N MET A 1 32.87 -9.13 21.28
CA MET A 1 32.14 -8.13 20.47
C MET A 1 32.89 -6.83 20.58
N ALA A 2 33.59 -6.42 19.52
CA ALA A 2 34.25 -5.12 19.50
C ALA A 2 33.20 -4.03 19.69
N TYR A 3 33.40 -3.15 20.67
CA TYR A 3 32.64 -1.91 20.81
C TYR A 3 32.75 -1.20 19.45
N GLY A 4 31.65 -1.17 18.68
CA GLY A 4 31.64 -0.58 17.34
C GLY A 4 32.16 0.86 17.40
N ASP A 5 33.03 1.17 16.46
CA ASP A 5 33.64 2.49 16.28
C ASP A 5 32.55 3.58 16.41
N PRO A 6 32.75 4.64 17.20
CA PRO A 6 31.86 5.79 17.23
C PRO A 6 31.45 6.28 15.83
N ALA A 7 32.32 6.16 14.83
CA ALA A 7 32.02 6.48 13.44
C ALA A 7 30.96 5.55 12.83
N ASP A 8 31.05 4.24 13.05
CA ASP A 8 30.07 3.25 12.56
C ASP A 8 28.68 3.50 13.16
N LYS A 9 28.62 3.83 14.45
CA LYS A 9 27.36 4.19 15.12
C LYS A 9 26.76 5.47 14.55
N ALA A 10 27.59 6.46 14.22
CA ALA A 10 27.12 7.70 13.61
C ALA A 10 26.58 7.47 12.18
N LEU A 11 27.25 6.64 11.39
CA LEU A 11 26.79 6.26 10.05
C LEU A 11 25.46 5.51 10.10
N LEU A 12 25.32 4.57 11.04
CA LEU A 12 24.09 3.81 11.22
C LEU A 12 22.91 4.72 11.59
N ARG A 13 23.09 5.64 12.54
CA ARG A 13 22.07 6.66 12.89
C ARG A 13 21.69 7.53 11.70
N LEU A 14 22.67 7.92 10.88
CA LEU A 14 22.41 8.71 9.68
C LEU A 14 21.60 7.91 8.64
N GLU A 15 21.91 6.63 8.46
CA GLU A 15 21.19 5.73 7.56
C GLU A 15 19.74 5.53 8.03
N VAL A 16 19.52 5.32 9.33
CA VAL A 16 18.18 5.25 9.93
C VAL A 16 17.40 6.52 9.65
N ARG A 17 17.96 7.71 9.97
CA ARG A 17 17.28 8.99 9.74
C ARG A 17 16.90 9.21 8.27
N ARG A 18 17.78 8.83 7.33
CA ARG A 18 17.50 8.92 5.89
C ARG A 18 16.38 7.99 5.47
N TYR A 19 16.34 6.78 6.03
CA TYR A 19 15.29 5.81 5.74
C TYR A 19 13.94 6.27 6.30
N VAL A 20 13.89 6.69 7.56
CA VAL A 20 12.69 7.24 8.21
C VAL A 20 12.14 8.42 7.40
N GLY A 21 12.98 9.40 7.06
CA GLY A 21 12.54 10.55 6.26
C GLY A 21 12.01 10.18 4.87
N ARG A 22 12.51 9.09 4.27
CA ARG A 22 11.95 8.55 3.02
C ARG A 22 10.56 7.94 3.24
N CYS A 23 10.38 7.16 4.31
CA CYS A 23 9.10 6.58 4.67
C CYS A 23 8.04 7.67 4.91
N GLU A 24 8.38 8.68 5.70
CA GLU A 24 7.51 9.84 5.97
C GLU A 24 7.17 10.62 4.69
N GLY A 25 8.16 10.87 3.82
CA GLY A 25 7.93 11.51 2.54
C GLY A 25 7.01 10.70 1.62
N ASN A 26 7.19 9.38 1.58
CA ASN A 26 6.33 8.47 0.82
C ASN A 26 4.93 8.39 1.40
N GLU A 27 4.77 8.48 2.71
CA GLU A 27 3.46 8.49 3.37
C GLU A 27 2.59 9.68 2.89
N GLY A 28 3.19 10.88 2.83
CA GLY A 28 2.50 12.05 2.29
C GLY A 28 2.17 11.96 0.79
N LEU A 29 2.87 11.11 0.04
CA LEU A 29 2.54 10.80 -1.36
C LEU A 29 1.45 9.74 -1.45
N VAL A 30 1.50 8.72 -0.59
CA VAL A 30 0.51 7.64 -0.48
C VAL A 30 -0.88 8.22 -0.28
N GLN A 31 -1.04 9.17 0.65
CA GLN A 31 -2.34 9.79 0.94
C GLN A 31 -2.96 10.53 -0.25
N ARG A 32 -2.14 10.94 -1.23
CA ARG A 32 -2.57 11.66 -2.44
C ARG A 32 -2.58 10.78 -3.69
N ALA A 33 -2.24 9.50 -3.57
CA ALA A 33 -2.20 8.61 -4.71
C ALA A 33 -3.62 8.27 -5.16
N ASP A 34 -3.86 8.43 -6.47
CA ASP A 34 -5.15 8.18 -7.11
C ASP A 34 -5.21 6.81 -7.84
N SER A 35 -4.14 6.01 -7.74
CA SER A 35 -4.10 4.69 -8.38
C SER A 35 -3.41 3.65 -7.50
N LEU A 36 -3.91 2.42 -7.59
CA LEU A 36 -3.35 1.27 -6.87
C LEU A 36 -1.92 0.92 -7.33
N ARG A 37 -1.59 1.22 -8.58
CA ARG A 37 -0.22 1.06 -9.11
C ARG A 37 0.76 1.98 -8.42
N GLU A 38 0.40 3.24 -8.26
CA GLU A 38 1.26 4.22 -7.61
C GLU A 38 1.41 3.92 -6.12
N LEU A 39 0.32 3.51 -5.45
CA LEU A 39 0.38 3.04 -4.07
C LEU A 39 1.33 1.86 -3.89
N ALA A 40 1.24 0.84 -4.76
CA ALA A 40 2.14 -0.31 -4.70
C ALA A 40 3.61 0.10 -4.90
N ARG A 41 3.89 1.06 -5.78
CA ARG A 41 5.23 1.60 -6.00
C ARG A 41 5.78 2.32 -4.77
N LEU A 42 4.98 3.15 -4.12
CA LEU A 42 5.39 3.92 -2.93
C LEU A 42 5.57 3.01 -1.70
N ALA A 43 4.70 2.01 -1.54
CA ALA A 43 4.77 1.03 -0.46
C ALA A 43 5.94 0.05 -0.59
N ALA A 44 6.50 -0.15 -1.80
CA ALA A 44 7.62 -1.05 -2.06
C ALA A 44 8.99 -0.52 -1.58
N THR A 45 9.02 0.25 -0.49
CA THR A 45 10.26 0.81 0.06
C THR A 45 11.06 -0.25 0.81
N THR A 46 12.15 -0.71 0.22
CA THR A 46 13.04 -1.75 0.78
C THR A 46 13.80 -1.26 2.00
N LEU A 47 13.68 -1.98 3.12
CA LEU A 47 14.46 -1.76 4.33
C LEU A 47 15.90 -2.28 4.14
N PRO A 48 16.94 -1.42 4.24
CA PRO A 48 18.33 -1.86 4.14
C PRO A 48 18.72 -2.82 5.27
N TYR A 49 19.46 -3.88 4.93
CA TYR A 49 19.88 -4.91 5.90
C TYR A 49 20.62 -4.35 7.11
N ARG A 50 21.45 -3.31 6.91
CA ARG A 50 22.26 -2.69 7.97
C ARG A 50 21.43 -2.05 9.08
N ILE A 51 20.23 -1.58 8.76
CA ILE A 51 19.30 -0.96 9.71
C ILE A 51 18.07 -1.84 9.95
N ALA A 52 18.10 -3.09 9.48
CA ALA A 52 16.94 -3.97 9.56
C ALA A 52 16.56 -4.34 10.99
N ASN A 53 17.45 -4.16 11.97
CA ASN A 53 17.18 -4.39 13.39
C ASN A 53 16.89 -3.10 14.16
N GLU A 54 16.96 -1.94 13.51
CA GLU A 54 16.68 -0.66 14.14
C GLU A 54 15.18 -0.45 14.25
N MET A 55 14.71 -0.25 15.48
CA MET A 55 13.28 -0.16 15.80
C MET A 55 12.62 0.99 15.03
N GLU A 56 13.26 2.16 15.01
CA GLU A 56 12.79 3.38 14.33
C GLU A 56 12.56 3.13 12.83
N ALA A 57 13.46 2.38 12.17
CA ALA A 57 13.32 2.06 10.76
C ALA A 57 12.16 1.09 10.50
N ARG A 58 11.98 0.08 11.35
CA ARG A 58 10.84 -0.85 11.26
C ARG A 58 9.50 -0.16 11.50
N GLU A 59 9.44 0.73 12.49
CA GLU A 59 8.22 1.49 12.81
C GLU A 59 7.83 2.41 11.66
N ALA A 60 8.79 3.16 11.10
CA ALA A 60 8.55 4.01 9.94
C ALA A 60 8.07 3.21 8.71
N GLN A 61 8.66 2.03 8.46
CA GLN A 61 8.19 1.14 7.39
C GLN A 61 6.75 0.65 7.67
N ARG A 62 6.46 0.24 8.90
CA ARG A 62 5.12 -0.21 9.29
C ARG A 62 4.07 0.89 9.11
N HIS A 63 4.36 2.13 9.52
CA HIS A 63 3.43 3.26 9.34
C HIS A 63 3.15 3.53 7.86
N LEU A 64 4.19 3.56 7.02
CA LEU A 64 4.03 3.69 5.57
C LEU A 64 3.12 2.60 4.99
N LEU A 65 3.32 1.34 5.41
CA LEU A 65 2.52 0.22 4.92
C LEU A 65 1.06 0.28 5.37
N LEU A 66 0.80 0.69 6.61
CA LEU A 66 -0.55 0.90 7.12
C LEU A 66 -1.26 2.01 6.33
N ALA A 67 -0.61 3.16 6.16
CA ALA A 67 -1.15 4.26 5.36
C ALA A 67 -1.45 3.83 3.90
N ALA A 68 -0.56 3.03 3.31
CA ALA A 68 -0.76 2.51 1.95
C ALA A 68 -1.92 1.51 1.87
N GLU A 69 -2.09 0.68 2.90
CA GLU A 69 -3.19 -0.26 3.00
C GLU A 69 -4.53 0.48 3.14
N ASP A 70 -4.60 1.47 4.03
CA ASP A 70 -5.81 2.27 4.25
C ASP A 70 -6.22 2.99 2.98
N ARG A 71 -5.29 3.67 2.31
CA ARG A 71 -5.59 4.37 1.05
C ARG A 71 -5.98 3.40 -0.08
N ALA A 72 -5.35 2.23 -0.16
CA ALA A 72 -5.74 1.21 -1.14
C ALA A 72 -7.16 0.72 -0.89
N ARG A 73 -7.55 0.51 0.38
CA ARG A 73 -8.91 0.12 0.76
C ARG A 73 -9.93 1.19 0.37
N GLU A 74 -9.63 2.46 0.56
CA GLU A 74 -10.49 3.57 0.12
C GLU A 74 -10.74 3.53 -1.39
N LEU A 75 -9.68 3.49 -2.21
CA LEU A 75 -9.80 3.43 -3.66
C LEU A 75 -10.62 2.22 -4.14
N ILE A 76 -10.42 1.05 -3.51
CA ILE A 76 -11.19 -0.15 -3.84
C ILE A 76 -12.68 0.04 -3.48
N VAL A 77 -12.99 0.63 -2.32
CA VAL A 77 -14.36 0.91 -1.91
C VAL A 77 -15.04 1.90 -2.86
N GLU A 78 -14.33 2.94 -3.28
CA GLU A 78 -14.80 3.90 -4.27
C GLU A 78 -15.11 3.21 -5.61
N GLN A 79 -14.20 2.36 -6.11
CA GLN A 79 -14.41 1.57 -7.33
C GLN A 79 -15.65 0.68 -7.23
N VAL A 80 -15.82 -0.03 -6.11
CA VAL A 80 -16.99 -0.90 -5.87
C VAL A 80 -18.29 -0.08 -5.75
N ALA A 81 -18.24 1.10 -5.13
CA ALA A 81 -19.40 1.98 -5.04
C ALA A 81 -19.83 2.52 -6.42
N VAL A 82 -18.87 2.84 -7.29
CA VAL A 82 -19.14 3.21 -8.70
C VAL A 82 -19.79 2.04 -9.44
N PHE A 83 -19.26 0.82 -9.27
CA PHE A 83 -19.85 -0.38 -9.85
C PHE A 83 -21.30 -0.61 -9.38
N ALA A 84 -21.57 -0.48 -8.08
CA ALA A 84 -22.91 -0.69 -7.52
C ALA A 84 -23.96 0.28 -8.09
N LYS A 85 -23.57 1.52 -8.35
CA LYS A 85 -24.43 2.57 -8.92
C LYS A 85 -24.55 2.51 -10.44
N ALA A 86 -23.64 1.83 -11.12
CA ALA A 86 -23.66 1.74 -12.59
C ALA A 86 -24.85 0.90 -13.09
N GLY A 87 -25.36 1.23 -14.28
CA GLY A 87 -26.36 0.44 -14.99
C GLY A 87 -25.82 -0.91 -15.45
N GLN A 88 -26.70 -1.90 -15.68
CA GLN A 88 -26.32 -3.29 -15.97
C GLN A 88 -25.30 -3.43 -17.11
N ASP A 89 -25.48 -2.71 -18.21
CA ASP A 89 -24.58 -2.81 -19.38
C ASP A 89 -23.15 -2.32 -19.09
N HIS A 90 -23.00 -1.35 -18.18
CA HIS A 90 -21.71 -0.75 -17.84
C HIS A 90 -20.95 -1.56 -16.77
N ARG A 91 -21.64 -2.44 -16.03
CA ARG A 91 -21.05 -3.24 -14.96
C ARG A 91 -20.02 -4.25 -15.46
N VAL A 92 -20.25 -4.87 -16.61
CA VAL A 92 -19.32 -5.86 -17.18
C VAL A 92 -17.96 -5.24 -17.47
N GLY A 93 -17.95 -4.05 -18.11
CA GLY A 93 -16.72 -3.31 -18.38
C GLY A 93 -16.02 -2.83 -17.11
N LEU A 94 -16.77 -2.29 -16.15
CA LEU A 94 -16.23 -1.84 -14.87
C LEU A 94 -15.60 -2.99 -14.07
N ARG A 95 -16.24 -4.16 -14.06
CA ARG A 95 -15.72 -5.36 -13.40
C ARG A 95 -14.36 -5.75 -13.95
N SER A 96 -14.23 -5.87 -15.28
CA SER A 96 -12.94 -6.21 -15.91
C SER A 96 -11.87 -5.18 -15.56
N LYS A 97 -12.18 -3.88 -15.68
CA LYS A 97 -11.26 -2.79 -15.34
C LYS A 97 -10.80 -2.85 -13.87
N MET A 98 -11.72 -3.06 -12.93
CA MET A 98 -11.39 -3.16 -11.51
C MET A 98 -10.46 -4.34 -11.22
N VAL A 99 -10.72 -5.51 -11.82
CA VAL A 99 -9.87 -6.69 -11.66
C VAL A 99 -8.46 -6.44 -12.21
N GLU A 100 -8.33 -5.76 -13.34
CA GLU A 100 -7.04 -5.33 -13.90
C GLU A 100 -6.33 -4.31 -12.98
N ASP A 101 -7.07 -3.33 -12.46
CA ASP A 101 -6.52 -2.34 -11.53
C ASP A 101 -5.99 -3.01 -10.26
N TRP A 102 -6.71 -3.99 -9.71
CA TRP A 102 -6.28 -4.75 -8.53
C TRP A 102 -5.09 -5.64 -8.78
N ALA A 103 -4.83 -6.04 -10.03
CA ALA A 103 -3.60 -6.79 -10.36
C ALA A 103 -2.35 -5.96 -10.03
N ASN A 104 -2.44 -4.62 -10.01
CA ASN A 104 -1.32 -3.75 -9.62
C ASN A 104 -0.98 -3.80 -8.12
N LEU A 105 -1.87 -4.32 -7.26
CA LEU A 105 -1.60 -4.51 -5.83
C LEU A 105 -0.55 -5.60 -5.65
N THR A 106 0.71 -5.25 -5.49
CA THR A 106 1.84 -6.19 -5.41
C THR A 106 2.57 -6.09 -4.08
N GLY A 107 3.48 -7.03 -3.81
CA GLY A 107 4.31 -7.05 -2.60
C GLY A 107 3.47 -7.00 -1.32
N PRO A 108 3.67 -6.02 -0.44
CA PRO A 108 2.97 -5.93 0.85
C PRO A 108 1.44 -5.77 0.72
N LEU A 109 0.96 -5.22 -0.41
CA LEU A 109 -0.47 -4.97 -0.65
C LEU A 109 -1.17 -6.12 -1.39
N SER A 110 -0.45 -7.19 -1.75
CA SER A 110 -0.98 -8.30 -2.57
C SER A 110 -2.20 -8.99 -1.94
N HIS A 111 -2.26 -9.06 -0.62
CA HIS A 111 -3.34 -9.66 0.14
C HIS A 111 -4.69 -8.93 -0.08
N LEU A 112 -4.66 -7.63 -0.42
CA LEU A 112 -5.86 -6.84 -0.68
C LEU A 112 -6.61 -7.27 -1.94
N ARG A 113 -5.96 -7.98 -2.88
CA ARG A 113 -6.63 -8.50 -4.09
C ARG A 113 -7.80 -9.42 -3.74
N THR A 114 -7.58 -10.33 -2.80
CA THR A 114 -8.61 -11.28 -2.35
C THR A 114 -9.74 -10.55 -1.64
N TRP A 115 -9.39 -9.59 -0.79
CA TRP A 115 -10.36 -8.75 -0.10
C TRP A 115 -11.22 -7.93 -1.07
N ALA A 116 -10.60 -7.31 -2.08
CA ALA A 116 -11.28 -6.52 -3.11
C ALA A 116 -12.28 -7.35 -3.92
N LYS A 117 -11.87 -8.56 -4.34
CA LYS A 117 -12.76 -9.53 -4.99
C LYS A 117 -13.96 -9.88 -4.11
N GLY A 118 -13.75 -10.12 -2.83
CA GLY A 118 -14.83 -10.36 -1.87
C GLY A 118 -15.83 -9.18 -1.80
N LYS A 119 -15.34 -7.94 -1.77
CA LYS A 119 -16.18 -6.74 -1.78
C LYS A 119 -17.04 -6.63 -3.03
N LEU A 120 -16.48 -6.93 -4.20
CA LEU A 120 -17.25 -6.96 -5.44
C LEU A 120 -18.30 -8.06 -5.44
N THR A 121 -17.97 -9.28 -5.01
CA THR A 121 -18.95 -10.37 -4.91
C THR A 121 -20.12 -9.99 -3.99
N MET A 122 -19.86 -9.34 -2.86
CA MET A 122 -20.93 -8.83 -1.99
C MET A 122 -21.79 -7.77 -2.68
N ALA A 123 -21.17 -6.85 -3.42
CA ALA A 123 -21.92 -5.85 -4.20
C ALA A 123 -22.76 -6.51 -5.30
N GLU A 124 -22.22 -7.49 -6.03
CA GLU A 124 -22.94 -8.28 -7.03
C GLU A 124 -24.16 -8.98 -6.42
N GLN A 125 -24.02 -9.61 -5.24
CA GLN A 125 -25.12 -10.26 -4.53
C GLN A 125 -26.21 -9.28 -4.09
N SER A 126 -25.84 -8.09 -3.62
CA SER A 126 -26.82 -7.07 -3.21
C SER A 126 -27.64 -6.50 -4.37
N LEU A 127 -27.21 -6.75 -5.60
CA LEU A 127 -27.86 -6.29 -6.83
C LEU A 127 -28.70 -7.39 -7.49
N LEU A 128 -28.71 -8.61 -6.95
CA LEU A 128 -29.62 -9.66 -7.38
C LEU A 128 -31.04 -9.33 -6.87
N PRO A 129 -32.07 -9.52 -7.71
CA PRO A 129 -33.46 -9.25 -7.35
C PRO A 129 -33.98 -10.19 -6.25
#